data_AF-L9W0B0-F1
#
_entry.id   AF-L9W0B0-F1
#
_cell.length_a   1.000
_cell.length_b   1.000
_cell.length_c   1.000
_cell.angle_alpha   90.00
_cell.angle_beta   90.00
_cell.angle_gamma   90.00
#
_symmetry.space_group_name_H-M   'P 1'
#
loop_
_entity.id
_entity.type
_entity.pdbx_description
1 polymer ?
#
loop_
_entity_poly.entity_id
_entity_poly.type
_entity_poly.pdbx_seq_one_letter_code
_entity_poly.pdbx_strand_id
1 'polypeptide(L)'
;MLQEPYSSQQVSVETIAAIDQLFVPAIYNGDHAHFVGKHLQMFTQLSSDFEGLLGQSESLASVAETICAVGYVIQNVDSHAASTAGVTAPLSLNEIRGAALATEVFYDFPLFYVEYSGQFGGTAAVNAVATVLSETYLLYGGGIDSAQKANAVLSSGADAIVVGDCFHEDREAYRQTTRVDQ
;
A
#
# COMPACT_ATOMS: atom_id res chain seq x y z
N MET A 1 -5.71 2.80 -13.93
CA MET A 1 -4.82 1.72 -13.45
C MET A 1 -4.14 2.20 -12.17
N LEU A 2 -4.04 1.36 -11.13
CA LEU A 2 -3.29 1.65 -9.91
C LEU A 2 -1.92 0.97 -9.98
N GLN A 3 -0.84 1.68 -9.64
CA GLN A 3 0.52 1.15 -9.69
C GLN A 3 1.30 1.47 -8.41
N GLU A 4 1.99 0.45 -7.89
CA GLU A 4 2.89 0.51 -6.74
C GLU A 4 4.35 0.37 -7.23
N PRO A 5 5.06 1.46 -7.57
CA PRO A 5 6.45 1.38 -7.97
C PRO A 5 7.35 1.01 -6.78
N TYR A 6 8.25 0.06 -6.99
CA TYR A 6 9.27 -0.33 -6.02
C TYR A 6 10.59 0.45 -6.18
N SER A 7 10.74 1.20 -7.28
CA SER A 7 11.88 2.06 -7.59
C SER A 7 11.46 3.36 -8.28
N SER A 8 12.17 4.45 -8.01
CA SER A 8 11.93 5.74 -8.68
C SER A 8 12.16 5.68 -10.19
N GLN A 9 12.95 4.73 -10.69
CA GLN A 9 13.14 4.51 -12.13
C GLN A 9 11.88 4.04 -12.86
N GLN A 10 10.85 3.61 -12.14
CA GLN A 10 9.58 3.17 -12.71
C GLN A 10 8.58 4.33 -12.89
N VAL A 11 8.92 5.50 -12.36
CA VAL A 11 8.12 6.73 -12.51
C VAL A 11 8.66 7.49 -13.72
N SER A 12 7.93 7.44 -14.83
CA SER A 12 8.23 8.13 -16.09
C SER A 12 7.00 8.89 -16.59
N VAL A 13 7.16 9.76 -17.60
CA VAL A 13 6.04 10.41 -18.33
C VAL A 13 4.98 9.39 -18.74
N GLU A 14 5.42 8.29 -19.35
CA GLU A 14 4.52 7.26 -19.89
C GLU A 14 3.78 6.53 -18.77
N THR A 15 4.45 6.26 -17.65
CA THR A 15 3.82 5.65 -16.48
C THR A 15 2.79 6.60 -15.87
N ILE A 16 3.15 7.88 -15.63
CA ILE A 16 2.25 8.87 -15.02
C ILE A 16 1.04 9.14 -15.92
N ALA A 17 1.23 9.21 -17.24
CA ALA A 17 0.12 9.38 -18.17
C ALA A 17 -0.82 8.15 -18.27
N ALA A 18 -0.37 6.97 -17.82
CA ALA A 18 -1.12 5.71 -17.90
C ALA A 18 -1.83 5.30 -16.59
N ILE A 19 -1.63 6.03 -15.50
CA ILE A 19 -2.17 5.72 -14.18
C ILE A 19 -3.11 6.83 -13.69
N ASP A 20 -4.07 6.44 -12.85
CA ASP A 20 -4.98 7.41 -12.22
C ASP A 20 -4.39 7.91 -10.88
N GLN A 21 -3.66 7.03 -10.19
CA GLN A 21 -3.02 7.28 -8.91
C GLN A 21 -1.73 6.46 -8.80
N LEU A 22 -0.73 7.05 -8.15
CA LEU A 22 0.56 6.49 -7.81
C LEU A 22 0.64 6.29 -6.30
N PHE A 23 0.69 5.04 -5.84
CA PHE A 23 0.75 4.75 -4.41
C PHE A 23 2.20 4.83 -3.94
N VAL A 24 2.45 5.68 -2.94
CA VAL A 24 3.78 5.93 -2.39
C VAL A 24 3.82 5.51 -0.92
N PRO A 25 4.36 4.31 -0.61
CA PRO A 25 4.30 3.75 0.73
C PRO A 25 5.35 4.36 1.66
N ALA A 26 4.95 4.63 2.90
CA ALA A 26 5.81 4.86 4.06
C ALA A 26 5.79 3.59 4.94
N ILE A 27 6.84 2.78 4.85
CA ILE A 27 6.87 1.45 5.49
C ILE A 27 7.34 1.58 6.94
N TYR A 28 6.41 1.55 7.90
CA TYR A 28 6.67 1.83 9.31
C TYR A 28 7.66 0.87 9.98
N ASN A 29 7.65 -0.41 9.59
CA ASN A 29 8.58 -1.41 10.09
C ASN A 29 9.68 -1.78 9.09
N GLY A 30 9.85 -0.96 8.05
CA GLY A 30 10.97 -1.06 7.12
C GLY A 30 12.19 -0.28 7.59
N ASP A 31 13.23 -0.31 6.77
CA ASP A 31 14.43 0.50 7.00
C ASP A 31 14.18 2.00 6.72
N HIS A 32 15.17 2.83 7.06
CA HIS A 32 15.11 4.27 6.83
C HIS A 32 14.84 4.62 5.35
N ALA A 33 15.37 3.82 4.40
CA ALA A 33 15.19 4.09 2.98
C ALA A 33 13.71 3.92 2.57
N HIS A 34 13.02 2.92 3.10
CA HIS A 34 11.62 2.63 2.76
C HIS A 34 10.60 3.36 3.63
N PHE A 35 11.01 3.89 4.79
CA PHE A 35 10.15 4.77 5.56
C PHE A 35 10.13 6.20 5.01
N VAL A 36 11.30 6.78 4.67
CA VAL A 36 11.39 8.20 4.26
C VAL A 36 12.46 8.49 3.21
N GLY A 37 13.55 7.72 3.17
CA GLY A 37 14.70 8.02 2.30
C GLY A 37 14.35 8.04 0.80
N LYS A 38 13.54 7.09 0.34
CA LYS A 38 13.05 7.03 -1.06
C LYS A 38 12.13 8.19 -1.40
N HIS A 39 11.30 8.67 -0.46
CA HIS A 39 10.47 9.85 -0.69
C HIS A 39 11.35 11.08 -0.87
N LEU A 40 12.35 11.28 -0.01
CA LEU A 40 13.30 12.37 -0.15
C LEU A 40 14.00 12.33 -1.51
N GLN A 41 14.44 11.15 -1.95
CA GLN A 41 15.04 10.98 -3.28
C GLN A 41 14.06 11.35 -4.40
N MET A 42 12.83 10.83 -4.35
CA MET A 42 11.78 11.10 -5.34
C MET A 42 11.47 12.60 -5.43
N PHE A 43 11.19 13.25 -4.31
CA PHE A 43 10.85 14.68 -4.30
C PHE A 43 12.06 15.58 -4.60
N THR A 44 13.30 15.14 -4.30
CA THR A 44 14.51 15.84 -4.76
C THR A 44 14.61 15.81 -6.28
N GLN A 45 14.36 14.65 -6.91
CA GLN A 45 14.35 14.53 -8.36
C GLN A 45 13.24 15.36 -9.00
N LEU A 46 12.01 15.26 -8.48
CA LEU A 46 10.87 16.05 -8.97
C LEU A 46 11.09 17.56 -8.86
N SER A 47 11.76 18.03 -7.80
CA SER A 47 12.04 19.46 -7.63
C SER A 47 13.24 19.97 -8.43
N SER A 48 14.20 19.10 -8.76
CA SER A 48 15.47 19.50 -9.41
C SER A 48 15.47 19.33 -10.93
N ASP A 49 14.73 18.36 -11.46
CA ASP A 49 14.70 18.04 -12.90
C ASP A 49 13.29 17.63 -13.36
N PHE A 50 12.31 18.48 -13.06
CA PHE A 50 10.91 18.22 -13.38
C PHE A 50 10.69 18.04 -14.90
N GLU A 51 11.19 18.98 -15.70
CA GLU A 51 11.02 18.97 -17.17
C GLU A 51 11.72 17.78 -17.83
N GLY A 52 12.88 17.35 -17.30
CA GLY A 52 13.60 16.18 -17.80
C GLY A 52 12.91 14.86 -17.45
N LEU A 53 12.23 14.80 -16.29
CA LEU A 53 11.54 13.60 -15.81
C LEU A 53 10.18 13.41 -16.49
N LEU A 54 9.39 14.48 -16.60
CA LEU A 54 7.96 14.43 -16.95
C LEU A 54 7.58 15.21 -18.21
N GLY A 55 8.56 15.82 -18.87
CA GLY A 55 8.33 16.60 -20.08
C GLY A 55 7.66 17.95 -19.80
N GLN A 56 7.55 18.75 -20.85
CA GLN A 56 7.07 20.14 -20.77
C GLN A 56 5.53 20.26 -20.65
N SER A 57 4.78 19.15 -20.78
CA SER A 57 3.31 19.16 -20.81
C SER A 57 2.67 19.00 -19.44
N GLU A 58 3.41 18.51 -18.45
CA GLU A 58 2.91 18.29 -17.09
C GLU A 58 3.28 19.44 -16.16
N SER A 59 2.58 19.54 -15.03
CA SER A 59 2.89 20.51 -13.98
C SER A 59 3.18 19.78 -12.67
N LEU A 60 3.99 20.37 -11.78
CA LEU A 60 4.25 19.75 -10.48
C LEU A 60 2.96 19.55 -9.67
N ALA A 61 1.98 20.45 -9.83
CA ALA A 61 0.68 20.33 -9.19
C ALA A 61 -0.12 19.13 -9.73
N SER A 62 -0.22 18.96 -11.06
CA SER A 62 -0.93 17.81 -11.65
C SER A 62 -0.30 16.48 -11.23
N VAL A 63 1.03 16.42 -11.18
CA VAL A 63 1.74 15.22 -10.72
C VAL A 63 1.52 14.97 -9.24
N ALA A 64 1.54 16.02 -8.41
CA ALA A 64 1.26 15.89 -6.98
C ALA A 64 -0.16 15.35 -6.72
N GLU A 65 -1.15 15.73 -7.53
CA GLU A 65 -2.53 15.22 -7.44
C GLU A 65 -2.65 13.73 -7.79
N THR A 66 -1.70 13.17 -8.53
CA THR A 66 -1.64 11.72 -8.79
C THR A 66 -1.02 10.93 -7.65
N ILE A 67 -0.31 11.56 -6.71
CA ILE A 67 0.40 10.86 -5.64
C ILE A 67 -0.56 10.59 -4.48
N CYS A 68 -0.69 9.31 -4.14
CA CYS A 68 -1.43 8.83 -2.98
C CYS A 68 -0.44 8.31 -1.93
N ALA A 69 -0.30 9.02 -0.81
CA ALA A 69 0.54 8.57 0.30
C ALA A 69 -0.12 7.41 1.05
N VAL A 70 0.67 6.39 1.39
CA VAL A 70 0.16 5.18 2.06
C VAL A 70 0.98 4.86 3.30
N GLY A 71 0.35 4.84 4.47
CA GLY A 71 0.95 4.26 5.67
C GLY A 71 0.98 2.74 5.53
N TYR A 72 2.15 2.11 5.66
CA TYR A 72 2.30 0.70 5.26
C TYR A 72 2.97 -0.13 6.34
N VAL A 73 2.44 -1.33 6.62
CA VAL A 73 3.07 -2.31 7.52
C VAL A 73 3.17 -3.67 6.83
N ILE A 74 4.37 -4.28 6.87
CA ILE A 74 4.60 -5.62 6.32
C ILE A 74 4.65 -6.62 7.47
N GLN A 75 3.76 -7.60 7.46
CA GLN A 75 3.64 -8.59 8.52
C GLN A 75 4.21 -9.96 8.14
N ASN A 76 4.31 -10.28 6.85
CA ASN A 76 5.02 -11.47 6.41
C ASN A 76 6.51 -11.17 6.18
N VAL A 77 7.34 -11.50 7.17
CA VAL A 77 8.80 -11.28 7.15
C VAL A 77 9.54 -12.16 6.14
N ASP A 78 8.93 -13.27 5.71
CA ASP A 78 9.53 -14.19 4.73
C ASP A 78 9.25 -13.75 3.28
N SER A 79 8.56 -12.61 3.09
CA SER A 79 8.16 -12.12 1.77
C SER A 79 9.28 -11.37 1.02
N HIS A 80 9.14 -11.29 -0.30
CA HIS A 80 10.00 -10.43 -1.11
C HIS A 80 9.85 -8.95 -0.73
N ALA A 81 8.64 -8.53 -0.36
CA ALA A 81 8.39 -7.18 0.14
C ALA A 81 9.19 -6.89 1.42
N ALA A 82 9.20 -7.82 2.38
CA ALA A 82 9.95 -7.68 3.63
C ALA A 82 11.46 -7.58 3.40
N SER A 83 12.03 -8.50 2.61
CA SER A 83 13.46 -8.48 2.27
C SER A 83 13.87 -7.20 1.51
N THR A 84 13.01 -6.71 0.61
CA THR A 84 13.24 -5.45 -0.12
C THR A 84 13.23 -4.25 0.82
N ALA A 85 12.26 -4.20 1.74
CA ALA A 85 12.04 -3.07 2.64
C ALA A 85 12.91 -3.09 3.91
N GLY A 86 13.76 -4.10 4.09
CA GLY A 86 14.58 -4.26 5.30
C GLY A 86 13.77 -4.64 6.55
N VAL A 87 12.59 -5.23 6.38
CA VAL A 87 11.71 -5.66 7.48
C VAL A 87 12.24 -6.98 8.04
N THR A 88 12.60 -6.99 9.32
CA THR A 88 13.20 -8.16 10.00
C THR A 88 12.32 -8.78 11.09
N ALA A 89 11.25 -8.09 11.49
CA ALA A 89 10.29 -8.55 12.48
C ALA A 89 8.88 -8.03 12.15
N PRO A 90 7.83 -8.83 12.43
CA PRO A 90 6.46 -8.33 12.37
C PRO A 90 6.21 -7.34 13.51
N LEU A 91 5.15 -6.55 13.38
CA LEU A 91 4.70 -5.68 14.45
C LEU A 91 3.66 -6.40 15.31
N SER A 92 3.63 -6.10 16.61
CA SER A 92 2.50 -6.50 17.46
C SER A 92 1.22 -5.76 17.06
N LEU A 93 0.05 -6.28 17.44
CA LEU A 93 -1.23 -5.63 17.17
C LEU A 93 -1.31 -4.19 17.72
N ASN A 94 -0.64 -3.93 18.86
CA ASN A 94 -0.59 -2.58 19.43
C ASN A 94 0.27 -1.63 18.60
N GLU A 95 1.39 -2.12 18.05
CA GLU A 95 2.26 -1.34 17.17
C GLU A 95 1.59 -1.08 15.82
N ILE A 96 0.90 -2.07 15.24
CA ILE A 96 0.11 -1.89 14.01
C ILE A 96 -0.97 -0.82 14.22
N ARG A 97 -1.73 -0.90 15.33
CA ARG A 97 -2.72 0.12 15.69
C ARG A 97 -2.08 1.49 15.89
N GLY A 98 -0.88 1.55 16.47
CA GLY A 98 -0.12 2.79 16.64
C GLY A 98 0.32 3.40 15.30
N ALA A 99 0.78 2.57 14.35
CA ALA A 99 1.13 3.00 13.01
C ALA A 99 -0.10 3.52 12.24
N ALA A 100 -1.24 2.85 12.37
CA ALA A 100 -2.50 3.32 11.79
C ALA A 100 -2.93 4.66 12.39
N LEU A 101 -2.86 4.81 13.71
CA LEU A 101 -3.19 6.07 14.36
C LEU A 101 -2.26 7.20 13.91
N ALA A 102 -0.96 6.95 13.79
CA ALA A 102 -0.02 7.94 13.27
C ALA A 102 -0.33 8.34 11.82
N THR A 103 -0.75 7.37 11.00
CA THR A 103 -1.16 7.57 9.60
C THR A 103 -2.35 8.53 9.51
N GLU A 104 -3.37 8.32 10.36
CA GLU A 104 -4.56 9.17 10.45
C GLU A 104 -4.24 10.56 11.03
N VAL A 105 -3.70 10.62 12.25
CA VAL A 105 -3.75 11.88 13.03
C VAL A 105 -2.54 12.78 12.85
N PHE A 106 -1.42 12.23 12.38
CA PHE A 106 -0.17 12.97 12.26
C PHE A 106 0.24 13.15 10.81
N TYR A 107 0.18 12.09 10.02
CA TYR A 107 0.56 12.14 8.61
C TYR A 107 -0.59 12.56 7.70
N ASP A 108 -1.84 12.36 8.12
CA ASP A 108 -3.04 12.66 7.32
C ASP A 108 -2.99 11.95 5.95
N PHE A 109 -2.51 10.71 5.94
CA PHE A 109 -2.43 9.92 4.72
C PHE A 109 -3.79 9.29 4.42
N PRO A 110 -4.25 9.30 3.16
CA PRO A 110 -5.56 8.77 2.80
C PRO A 110 -5.69 7.25 2.98
N LEU A 111 -4.57 6.51 3.01
CA LEU A 111 -4.55 5.06 3.04
C LEU A 111 -3.64 4.52 4.15
N PHE A 112 -4.11 3.47 4.82
CA PHE A 112 -3.29 2.59 5.65
C PHE A 112 -3.39 1.16 5.14
N TYR A 113 -2.26 0.50 4.88
CA TYR A 113 -2.19 -0.82 4.27
C TYR A 113 -1.51 -1.82 5.21
N VAL A 114 -2.22 -2.92 5.51
CA VAL A 114 -1.67 -4.10 6.19
C VAL A 114 -1.32 -5.19 5.17
N GLU A 115 -0.03 -5.47 4.98
CA GLU A 115 0.49 -6.38 3.95
C GLU A 115 1.03 -7.69 4.53
N TYR A 116 0.55 -8.82 4.01
CA TYR A 116 0.97 -10.18 4.36
C TYR A 116 1.56 -10.98 3.17
N SER A 117 1.64 -10.40 1.97
CA SER A 117 2.34 -10.85 0.75
C SER A 117 2.54 -12.36 0.64
N GLY A 118 1.73 -13.07 -0.15
CA GLY A 118 1.85 -14.52 -0.31
C GLY A 118 1.16 -15.36 0.76
N GLN A 119 0.71 -14.77 1.88
CA GLN A 119 0.07 -15.51 2.97
C GLN A 119 -1.14 -14.78 3.55
N PHE A 120 -2.10 -15.55 4.06
CA PHE A 120 -3.28 -15.00 4.74
C PHE A 120 -2.97 -14.80 6.22
N GLY A 121 -2.92 -13.53 6.66
CA GLY A 121 -2.62 -13.13 8.02
C GLY A 121 -3.78 -13.20 9.02
N GLY A 122 -4.99 -13.49 8.55
CA GLY A 122 -6.20 -13.40 9.35
C GLY A 122 -6.66 -11.96 9.56
N THR A 123 -7.60 -11.76 10.49
CA THR A 123 -8.32 -10.48 10.63
C THR A 123 -7.97 -9.69 11.90
N ALA A 124 -7.07 -10.20 12.74
CA ALA A 124 -6.75 -9.57 14.02
C ALA A 124 -6.15 -8.15 13.88
N ALA A 125 -5.26 -7.95 12.89
CA ALA A 125 -4.69 -6.65 12.58
C ALA A 125 -5.77 -5.67 12.07
N VAL A 126 -6.63 -6.13 11.16
CA VAL A 126 -7.73 -5.34 10.61
C VAL A 126 -8.66 -4.85 11.72
N ASN A 127 -9.11 -5.75 12.58
CA ASN A 127 -9.95 -5.41 13.73
C ASN A 127 -9.29 -4.39 14.66
N ALA A 128 -7.98 -4.51 14.92
CA ALA A 128 -7.27 -3.57 15.77
C ALA A 128 -7.18 -2.17 15.14
N VAL A 129 -6.95 -2.10 13.83
CA VAL A 129 -6.77 -0.84 13.09
C VAL A 129 -8.11 -0.12 12.88
N ALA A 130 -9.16 -0.83 12.51
CA ALA A 130 -10.48 -0.25 12.26
C ALA A 130 -11.06 0.51 13.47
N THR A 131 -10.56 0.25 14.69
CA THR A 131 -10.98 0.98 15.90
C THR A 131 -10.41 2.40 16.02
N VAL A 132 -9.41 2.76 15.22
CA VAL A 132 -8.71 4.05 15.32
C VAL A 132 -8.73 4.88 14.05
N LEU A 133 -9.25 4.34 12.94
CA LEU A 133 -9.39 5.05 11.67
C LEU A 133 -10.83 5.59 11.52
N SER A 134 -10.94 6.78 10.95
CA SER A 134 -12.20 7.47 10.60
C SER A 134 -12.17 7.93 9.16
N GLU A 135 -11.11 8.66 8.75
CA GLU A 135 -11.00 9.23 7.40
C GLU A 135 -10.02 8.44 6.51
N THR A 136 -8.94 7.91 7.09
CA THR A 136 -8.00 7.02 6.39
C THR A 136 -8.66 5.69 6.04
N TYR A 137 -8.62 5.29 4.76
CA TYR A 137 -9.11 3.98 4.34
C TYR A 137 -8.13 2.86 4.66
N LEU A 138 -8.65 1.74 5.15
CA LEU A 138 -7.92 0.54 5.49
C LEU A 138 -7.87 -0.45 4.32
N LEU A 139 -6.66 -0.71 3.83
CA LEU A 139 -6.35 -1.76 2.87
C LEU A 139 -5.75 -2.98 3.55
N TYR A 140 -6.10 -4.16 3.04
CA TYR A 140 -5.47 -5.41 3.43
C TYR A 140 -5.03 -6.19 2.19
N GLY A 141 -3.79 -6.66 2.19
CA GLY A 141 -3.22 -7.53 1.14
C GLY A 141 -2.59 -8.78 1.71
N GLY A 142 -2.76 -9.90 1.01
CA GLY A 142 -2.05 -11.16 1.30
C GLY A 142 -2.93 -12.40 1.38
N GLY A 143 -2.62 -13.38 0.51
CA GLY A 143 -3.15 -14.75 0.57
C GLY A 143 -4.67 -14.91 0.45
N ILE A 144 -5.36 -13.93 -0.12
CA ILE A 144 -6.80 -14.00 -0.39
C ILE A 144 -7.02 -14.79 -1.68
N ASP A 145 -7.54 -16.01 -1.53
CA ASP A 145 -7.77 -16.97 -2.61
C ASP A 145 -9.22 -17.50 -2.64
N SER A 146 -10.11 -16.88 -1.86
CA SER A 146 -11.50 -17.33 -1.72
C SER A 146 -12.41 -16.20 -1.27
N ALA A 147 -13.71 -16.31 -1.61
CA ALA A 147 -14.76 -15.41 -1.13
C ALA A 147 -14.82 -15.39 0.42
N GLN A 148 -14.60 -16.54 1.07
CA GLN A 148 -14.62 -16.62 2.52
C GLN A 148 -13.54 -15.75 3.17
N LYS A 149 -12.30 -15.80 2.67
CA LYS A 149 -11.21 -14.94 3.18
C LYS A 149 -11.48 -13.47 2.87
N ALA A 150 -11.95 -13.16 1.66
CA ALA A 150 -12.32 -11.80 1.26
C ALA A 150 -13.38 -11.21 2.20
N ASN A 151 -14.49 -11.92 2.41
CA ASN A 151 -15.57 -11.51 3.31
C ASN A 151 -15.10 -11.40 4.76
N ALA A 152 -14.25 -12.31 5.25
CA ALA A 152 -13.72 -12.23 6.60
C ALA A 152 -12.94 -10.93 6.84
N VAL A 153 -12.11 -10.52 5.87
CA VAL A 153 -11.32 -9.28 5.96
C VAL A 153 -12.20 -8.04 5.90
N LEU A 154 -13.11 -7.96 4.92
CA LEU A 154 -14.03 -6.82 4.76
C LEU A 154 -14.96 -6.67 5.97
N SER A 155 -15.56 -7.77 6.43
CA SER A 155 -16.42 -7.76 7.63
C SER A 155 -15.71 -7.40 8.93
N SER A 156 -14.37 -7.48 8.96
CA SER A 156 -13.55 -7.06 10.10
C SER A 156 -13.17 -5.58 10.08
N GLY A 157 -13.62 -4.83 9.06
CA GLY A 157 -13.44 -3.38 8.96
C GLY A 157 -12.41 -2.91 7.95
N ALA A 158 -11.91 -3.76 7.06
CA ALA A 158 -11.13 -3.28 5.91
C ALA A 158 -12.07 -2.65 4.87
N ASP A 159 -11.71 -1.48 4.34
CA ASP A 159 -12.47 -0.79 3.30
C ASP A 159 -12.29 -1.44 1.93
N ALA A 160 -11.09 -1.98 1.69
CA ALA A 160 -10.82 -2.76 0.48
C ALA A 160 -9.76 -3.84 0.72
N ILE A 161 -9.79 -4.83 -0.18
CA ILE A 161 -8.82 -5.93 -0.23
C ILE A 161 -8.00 -5.85 -1.51
N VAL A 162 -6.73 -6.24 -1.41
CA VAL A 162 -5.82 -6.35 -2.53
C VAL A 162 -5.52 -7.83 -2.79
N VAL A 163 -5.83 -8.26 -4.01
CA VAL A 163 -5.70 -9.66 -4.45
C VAL A 163 -4.67 -9.74 -5.56
N GLY A 164 -3.46 -10.22 -5.22
CA GLY A 164 -2.34 -10.41 -6.13
C GLY A 164 -2.21 -11.86 -6.61
N ASP A 165 -1.52 -12.70 -5.83
CA ASP A 165 -1.07 -14.06 -6.23
C ASP A 165 -2.16 -14.93 -6.88
N CYS A 166 -3.37 -14.93 -6.29
CA CYS A 166 -4.51 -15.69 -6.79
C CYS A 166 -4.86 -15.37 -8.25
N PHE A 167 -4.63 -14.13 -8.72
CA PHE A 167 -4.85 -13.73 -10.11
C PHE A 167 -3.99 -14.53 -11.10
N HIS A 168 -2.75 -14.84 -10.71
CA HIS A 168 -1.79 -15.56 -11.56
C HIS A 168 -1.94 -17.08 -11.43
N GLU A 169 -2.36 -17.58 -10.27
CA GLU A 169 -2.39 -19.00 -9.95
C GLU A 169 -3.71 -19.68 -10.33
N ASP A 170 -4.85 -19.07 -10.01
CA ASP A 170 -6.17 -19.66 -10.22
C ASP A 170 -7.23 -18.59 -10.53
N ARG A 171 -7.58 -18.52 -11.82
CA ARG A 171 -8.53 -17.53 -12.34
C ARG A 171 -9.94 -17.70 -11.80
N GLU A 172 -10.36 -18.92 -11.45
CA GLU A 172 -11.69 -19.15 -10.89
C GLU A 172 -11.71 -18.75 -9.42
N ALA A 173 -10.69 -19.13 -8.64
CA ALA A 173 -10.51 -18.65 -7.28
C ALA A 173 -10.49 -17.11 -7.21
N TYR A 174 -9.77 -16.46 -8.12
CA TYR A 174 -9.75 -14.99 -8.24
C TYR A 174 -11.14 -14.40 -8.51
N ARG A 175 -11.97 -15.05 -9.33
CA ARG A 175 -13.36 -14.60 -9.54
C ARG A 175 -14.23 -14.74 -8.31
N GLN A 176 -13.89 -15.65 -7.38
CA GLN A 176 -14.61 -15.77 -6.13
C GLN A 176 -14.25 -14.64 -5.15
N THR A 177 -13.02 -14.12 -5.18
CA THR A 177 -12.62 -13.03 -4.27
C THR A 177 -13.34 -11.71 -4.56
N THR A 178 -13.93 -11.57 -5.76
CA THR A 178 -14.77 -10.41 -6.13
C THR A 178 -16.25 -10.58 -5.77
N ARG A 179 -16.66 -11.78 -5.35
CA ARG A 179 -18.03 -12.08 -4.90
C ARG A 179 -18.13 -11.88 -3.40
N VAL A 180 -18.05 -10.63 -2.99
CA VAL A 180 -18.16 -10.21 -1.60
C VAL A 180 -19.60 -9.83 -1.27
N ASP A 181 -20.02 -10.14 -0.04
CA ASP A 181 -21.36 -9.79 0.45
C ASP A 181 -21.38 -8.27 0.69
N GLN A 182 -22.24 -7.55 -0.05
CA GLN A 182 -22.43 -6.09 0.10
C GLN A 182 -23.44 -5.76 1.19
#